data_AF-A0A8T9SF24-F1
#
_entry.id   AF-A0A8T9SF24-F1
#
_cell.length_a   1.000
_cell.length_b   1.000
_cell.length_c   1.000
_cell.angle_alpha   90.00
_cell.angle_beta   90.00
_cell.angle_gamma   90.00
#
_symmetry.space_group_name_H-M   'P 1'
#
loop_
_entity.id
_entity.type
_entity.pdbx_description
1 polymer ?
#
loop_
_entity_poly.entity_id
_entity_poly.type
_entity_poly.pdbx_seq_one_letter_code
_entity_poly.pdbx_strand_id
1 'polypeptide(L)'
;MKKLLYRLLIGFGLTSCNHQPAPPLATDQVNVLVGNAGYVAATGHAPTTASNEDQRVQAHLAYAEHLLRQQPARGLSPALARRRAHLLDLLHRYWVAGVFPRNYDHPEGRRPCFIDRNGRLCAVGYLVAETAGRPAAERINEAHKYDLIADMRTPTLSDWVRTSGLTRAECALIQPTYGTPPPTEGEVKAYTVGSAVWGGVNVMLSAANASQFNRSDVGKGAAYAGVLSGTGQLLIGALRLPNDVRGINWIGGTTYGTERTISYLNIGMGTATLALSAWNLISHRNAATAKTAVGVVTFPGPVGGSGLSLTRRF
;
A
#
# COMPACT_ATOMS: atom_id res chain seq x y z
N MET A 1 63.50 -3.97 -56.46
CA MET A 1 63.85 -5.37 -56.12
C MET A 1 63.63 -5.61 -54.64
N LYS A 2 62.73 -6.54 -54.28
CA LYS A 2 62.62 -7.29 -53.00
C LYS A 2 62.34 -6.45 -51.73
N LYS A 3 61.45 -6.79 -50.78
CA LYS A 3 60.45 -7.84 -50.48
C LYS A 3 59.71 -7.26 -49.23
N LEU A 4 58.38 -7.36 -49.11
CA LEU A 4 57.67 -8.30 -48.21
C LEU A 4 58.04 -8.07 -46.72
N LEU A 5 57.15 -7.83 -45.74
CA LEU A 5 55.95 -8.59 -45.36
C LEU A 5 55.44 -8.01 -44.01
N TYR A 6 54.12 -7.96 -43.80
CA TYR A 6 53.37 -8.06 -42.53
C TYR A 6 53.69 -7.12 -41.35
N ARG A 7 52.70 -6.32 -40.93
CA ARG A 7 51.85 -6.67 -39.77
C ARG A 7 50.62 -5.77 -39.69
N LEU A 8 49.50 -6.37 -40.08
CA LEU A 8 48.14 -5.96 -39.79
C LEU A 8 47.93 -6.07 -38.27
N LEU A 9 47.78 -4.95 -37.57
CA LEU A 9 47.22 -4.92 -36.22
C LEU A 9 45.83 -4.28 -36.33
N ILE A 10 44.85 -5.14 -36.61
CA ILE A 10 43.44 -4.84 -36.35
C ILE A 10 43.32 -4.72 -34.83
N GLY A 11 43.28 -3.50 -34.33
CA GLY A 11 42.79 -3.23 -32.99
C GLY A 11 41.30 -3.56 -32.97
N PHE A 12 40.96 -4.78 -32.56
CA PHE A 12 39.62 -5.07 -32.05
C PHE A 12 39.46 -4.23 -30.78
N GLY A 13 38.87 -3.05 -30.94
CA GLY A 13 38.26 -2.35 -29.83
C GLY A 13 37.17 -3.26 -29.29
N LEU A 14 37.47 -3.99 -28.22
CA LEU A 14 36.46 -4.47 -27.30
C LEU A 14 35.76 -3.21 -26.79
N THR A 15 34.68 -2.81 -27.46
CA THR A 15 33.66 -1.98 -26.84
C THR A 15 33.06 -2.83 -25.74
N SER A 16 33.76 -2.91 -24.61
CA SER A 16 33.12 -3.13 -23.33
C SER A 16 32.02 -2.09 -23.28
N CYS A 17 30.77 -2.54 -23.36
CA CYS A 17 29.63 -1.73 -22.96
C CYS A 17 29.92 -1.31 -21.53
N ASN A 18 30.52 -0.14 -21.39
CA ASN A 18 30.73 0.50 -20.12
C ASN A 18 29.32 0.94 -19.73
N HIS A 19 28.57 0.03 -19.11
CA HIS A 19 27.27 0.32 -18.51
C HIS A 19 27.59 1.28 -17.37
N GLN A 20 27.64 2.56 -17.69
CA GLN A 20 27.73 3.58 -16.66
C GLN A 20 26.50 3.37 -15.79
N PRO A 21 26.66 3.07 -14.49
CA PRO A 21 25.52 2.93 -13.61
C PRO A 21 24.72 4.21 -13.73
N ALA A 22 23.42 4.09 -14.01
CA ALA A 22 22.54 5.24 -14.13
C ALA A 22 22.77 6.16 -12.92
N PRO A 23 22.85 7.49 -13.12
CA PRO A 23 23.02 8.42 -12.01
C PRO A 23 21.95 8.12 -10.94
N PRO A 24 22.28 8.27 -9.65
CA PRO A 24 21.31 8.00 -8.60
C PRO A 24 20.04 8.79 -8.88
N LEU A 25 18.89 8.11 -8.75
CA LEU A 25 17.61 8.79 -8.63
C LEU A 25 17.70 9.55 -7.31
N ALA A 26 18.21 10.78 -7.36
CA ALA A 26 18.39 11.68 -6.22
C ALA A 26 17.03 12.20 -5.76
N THR A 27 16.14 11.27 -5.42
CA THR A 27 14.74 11.51 -5.13
C THR A 27 14.32 10.62 -3.97
N ASP A 28 13.62 11.21 -3.01
CA ASP A 28 12.95 10.48 -1.92
C ASP A 28 11.60 9.89 -2.38
N GLN A 29 11.46 9.56 -3.66
CA GLN A 29 10.23 8.99 -4.20
C GLN A 29 10.32 7.47 -4.24
N VAL A 30 9.29 6.80 -3.72
CA VAL A 30 9.17 5.32 -3.79
C VAL A 30 8.89 4.82 -5.21
N ASN A 31 8.46 5.66 -6.14
CA ASN A 31 8.31 5.32 -7.55
C ASN A 31 8.55 6.54 -8.45
N VAL A 32 9.14 6.33 -9.63
CA VAL A 32 9.52 7.41 -10.56
C VAL A 32 8.36 8.03 -11.33
N LEU A 33 7.23 7.31 -11.49
CA LEU A 33 6.07 7.78 -12.25
C LEU A 33 5.08 8.54 -11.36
N VAL A 34 4.83 8.02 -10.15
CA VAL A 34 3.79 8.56 -9.24
C VAL A 34 4.37 9.12 -7.94
N GLY A 35 5.69 9.20 -7.82
CA GLY A 35 6.34 9.75 -6.64
C GLY A 35 5.97 8.98 -5.37
N ASN A 36 5.49 9.72 -4.37
CA ASN A 36 4.97 9.20 -3.10
C ASN A 36 3.43 9.21 -3.02
N ALA A 37 2.73 9.28 -4.16
CA ALA A 37 1.27 9.45 -4.20
C ALA A 37 0.50 8.38 -3.40
N GLY A 38 0.92 7.12 -3.47
CA GLY A 38 0.29 6.05 -2.69
C GLY A 38 0.41 6.25 -1.17
N TYR A 39 1.56 6.74 -0.70
CA TYR A 39 1.77 7.05 0.71
C TYR A 39 0.93 8.26 1.15
N VAL A 40 0.86 9.30 0.33
CA VAL A 40 0.02 10.48 0.59
C VAL A 40 -1.46 10.09 0.60
N ALA A 41 -1.91 9.24 -0.32
CA ALA A 41 -3.29 8.76 -0.36
C ALA A 41 -3.65 7.93 0.89
N ALA A 42 -2.70 7.17 1.44
CA ALA A 42 -2.92 6.34 2.61
C ALA A 42 -2.84 7.09 3.95
N THR A 43 -2.00 8.13 4.03
CA THR A 43 -1.69 8.80 5.31
C THR A 43 -2.14 10.27 5.39
N GLY A 44 -2.48 10.88 4.25
CA GLY A 44 -2.84 12.30 4.14
C GLY A 44 -1.64 13.27 4.12
N HIS A 45 -0.40 12.79 4.18
CA HIS A 45 0.80 13.63 4.16
C HIS A 45 1.98 12.99 3.41
N ALA A 46 3.00 13.78 3.09
CA ALA A 46 4.23 13.28 2.47
C ALA A 46 5.08 12.46 3.46
N PRO A 47 5.83 11.44 3.01
CA PRO A 47 6.76 10.72 3.87
C PRO A 47 7.89 11.64 4.36
N THR A 48 8.45 11.29 5.51
CA THR A 48 9.62 11.97 6.10
C THR A 48 10.78 10.99 6.24
N THR A 49 11.93 11.46 6.72
CA THR A 49 13.09 10.59 7.02
C THR A 49 12.79 9.55 8.11
N ALA A 50 11.77 9.77 8.93
CA ALA A 50 11.32 8.83 9.95
C ALA A 50 10.24 7.85 9.46
N SER A 51 9.71 8.03 8.24
CA SER A 51 8.71 7.14 7.68
C SER A 51 9.25 5.73 7.50
N ASN A 52 8.50 4.73 7.95
CA ASN A 52 8.86 3.34 7.79
C ASN A 52 8.91 2.95 6.31
N GLU A 53 10.03 2.38 5.88
CA GLU A 53 10.26 2.05 4.47
C GLU A 53 9.30 1.00 3.92
N ASP A 54 8.94 -0.02 4.72
CA ASP A 54 7.98 -1.04 4.30
C ASP A 54 6.59 -0.45 4.10
N GLN A 55 6.15 0.45 4.99
CA GLN A 55 4.88 1.16 4.83
C GLN A 55 4.85 2.00 3.55
N ARG A 56 5.96 2.65 3.19
CA ARG A 56 6.09 3.42 1.95
C ARG A 56 5.91 2.53 0.72
N VAL A 57 6.61 1.39 0.69
CA VAL A 57 6.52 0.43 -0.40
C VAL A 57 5.13 -0.21 -0.46
N GLN A 58 4.57 -0.60 0.68
CA GLN A 58 3.26 -1.23 0.78
C GLN A 58 2.14 -0.28 0.30
N ALA A 59 2.15 0.98 0.75
CA ALA A 59 1.19 1.99 0.31
C ALA A 59 1.30 2.26 -1.19
N HIS A 60 2.53 2.31 -1.73
CA HIS A 60 2.74 2.45 -3.16
C HIS A 60 2.18 1.27 -3.96
N LEU A 61 2.46 0.03 -3.55
CA LEU A 61 2.00 -1.17 -4.28
C LEU A 61 0.49 -1.36 -4.19
N ALA A 62 -0.13 -1.05 -3.04
CA ALA A 62 -1.58 -1.05 -2.91
C ALA A 62 -2.23 0.00 -3.84
N TYR A 63 -1.63 1.19 -3.94
CA TYR A 63 -2.08 2.24 -4.86
C TYR A 63 -1.90 1.83 -6.33
N ALA A 64 -0.76 1.25 -6.70
CA ALA A 64 -0.52 0.75 -8.04
C ALA A 64 -1.52 -0.36 -8.42
N GLU A 65 -1.79 -1.32 -7.54
CA GLU A 65 -2.80 -2.36 -7.76
C GLU A 65 -4.19 -1.73 -8.00
N HIS A 66 -4.59 -0.77 -7.15
CA HIS A 66 -5.87 -0.09 -7.28
C HIS A 66 -6.04 0.58 -8.65
N LEU A 67 -5.03 1.35 -9.09
CA LEU A 67 -5.04 1.99 -10.40
C LEU A 67 -5.15 0.96 -11.54
N LEU A 68 -4.38 -0.13 -11.46
CA LEU A 68 -4.35 -1.15 -12.51
C LEU A 68 -5.64 -1.97 -12.59
N ARG A 69 -6.35 -2.17 -11.48
CA ARG A 69 -7.66 -2.83 -11.43
C ARG A 69 -8.79 -1.95 -11.96
N GLN A 70 -8.67 -0.62 -11.84
CA GLN A 70 -9.62 0.31 -12.43
C GLN A 70 -9.49 0.45 -13.94
N GLN A 71 -8.33 0.08 -14.50
CA GLN A 71 -8.13 0.11 -15.94
C GLN A 71 -8.79 -1.11 -16.61
N PRO A 72 -9.76 -0.90 -17.52
CA PRO A 72 -10.41 -2.00 -18.20
C PRO A 72 -9.44 -2.68 -19.16
N ALA A 73 -9.49 -4.01 -19.26
CA ALA A 73 -8.66 -4.84 -20.15
C ALA A 73 -9.02 -4.70 -21.65
N ARG A 74 -9.45 -3.52 -22.09
CA ARG A 74 -9.86 -3.25 -23.48
C ARG A 74 -8.65 -3.48 -24.40
N GLY A 75 -8.84 -4.30 -25.43
CA GLY A 75 -7.78 -4.66 -26.39
C GLY A 75 -6.92 -5.86 -25.99
N LEU A 76 -7.08 -6.43 -24.79
CA LEU A 76 -6.45 -7.70 -24.44
C LEU A 76 -7.28 -8.88 -24.97
N SER A 77 -6.60 -9.94 -25.40
CA SER A 77 -7.26 -11.22 -25.64
C SER A 77 -7.81 -11.79 -24.33
N PRO A 78 -8.85 -12.65 -24.36
CA PRO A 78 -9.39 -13.27 -23.15
C PRO A 78 -8.34 -14.00 -22.30
N ALA A 79 -7.33 -14.60 -22.94
CA ALA A 79 -6.23 -15.26 -22.25
C ALA A 79 -5.33 -14.26 -21.52
N LEU A 80 -4.94 -13.15 -22.17
CA LEU A 80 -4.13 -12.10 -21.55
C LEU A 80 -4.89 -11.36 -20.45
N ALA A 81 -6.20 -11.15 -20.61
CA ALA A 81 -7.03 -10.56 -19.56
C ALA A 81 -7.07 -11.43 -18.29
N ARG A 82 -7.18 -12.75 -18.43
CA ARG A 82 -7.09 -13.69 -17.29
C ARG A 82 -5.71 -13.69 -16.66
N ARG A 83 -4.65 -13.66 -17.48
CA ARG A 83 -3.26 -13.60 -16.98
C ARG A 83 -3.00 -12.32 -16.20
N ARG A 84 -3.48 -11.17 -16.70
CA ARG A 84 -3.42 -9.88 -16.03
C ARG A 84 -4.11 -9.94 -14.66
N ALA A 85 -5.34 -10.44 -14.60
CA ALA A 85 -6.08 -10.56 -13.34
C ALA A 85 -5.32 -11.42 -12.32
N HIS A 86 -4.80 -12.58 -12.75
CA HIS A 86 -3.99 -13.45 -11.91
C HIS A 86 -2.72 -12.77 -11.38
N LEU A 87 -2.02 -11.99 -12.21
CA LEU A 87 -0.85 -11.22 -11.77
C LEU A 87 -1.19 -10.13 -10.76
N LEU A 88 -2.35 -9.47 -10.89
CA LEU A 88 -2.80 -8.49 -9.91
C LEU A 88 -3.17 -9.17 -8.57
N ASP A 89 -3.69 -10.39 -8.59
CA ASP A 89 -3.93 -11.17 -7.36
C ASP A 89 -2.62 -11.62 -6.69
N LEU A 90 -1.60 -11.98 -7.49
CA LEU A 90 -0.25 -12.24 -6.97
C LEU A 90 0.38 -10.97 -6.39
N LEU A 91 0.22 -9.82 -7.07
CA LEU A 91 0.69 -8.53 -6.57
C LEU A 91 0.05 -8.20 -5.22
N HIS A 92 -1.26 -8.43 -5.09
CA HIS A 92 -1.99 -8.28 -3.84
C HIS A 92 -1.37 -9.08 -2.70
N ARG A 93 -1.17 -10.39 -2.91
CA ARG A 93 -0.53 -11.27 -1.94
C ARG A 93 0.86 -10.79 -1.54
N TYR A 94 1.65 -10.35 -2.52
CA TYR A 94 3.02 -9.88 -2.30
C TYR A 94 3.07 -8.65 -1.39
N TRP A 95 2.29 -7.60 -1.69
CA TRP A 95 2.37 -6.37 -0.89
C TRP A 95 1.68 -6.53 0.47
N VAL A 96 0.67 -7.40 0.60
CA VAL A 96 0.08 -7.74 1.92
C VAL A 96 1.09 -8.47 2.80
N ALA A 97 1.93 -9.33 2.22
CA ALA A 97 2.98 -10.03 2.98
C ALA A 97 4.09 -9.10 3.49
N GLY A 98 4.33 -7.96 2.84
CA GLY A 98 5.24 -6.92 3.34
C GLY A 98 6.72 -7.28 3.34
N VAL A 99 7.14 -8.31 2.61
CA VAL A 99 8.55 -8.76 2.57
C VAL A 99 9.23 -8.20 1.32
N PHE A 100 9.85 -7.03 1.47
CA PHE A 100 10.45 -6.30 0.36
C PHE A 100 11.99 -6.38 0.35
N PRO A 101 12.63 -6.24 -0.81
CA PRO A 101 14.07 -6.16 -0.90
C PRO A 101 14.58 -4.84 -0.29
N ARG A 102 15.87 -4.81 0.00
CA ARG A 102 16.58 -3.60 0.43
C ARG A 102 17.64 -3.20 -0.57
N ASN A 103 17.87 -1.90 -0.67
CA ASN A 103 19.03 -1.34 -1.35
C ASN A 103 20.18 -1.19 -0.34
N TYR A 104 21.14 -2.11 -0.36
CA TYR A 104 22.31 -2.09 0.50
C TYR A 104 23.52 -1.40 -0.14
N ASP A 105 23.56 -1.36 -1.47
CA ASP A 105 24.77 -1.02 -2.22
C ASP A 105 24.83 0.47 -2.59
N HIS A 106 23.70 1.18 -2.51
CA HIS A 106 23.59 2.59 -2.89
C HIS A 106 22.96 3.43 -1.76
N PRO A 107 23.75 3.81 -0.73
CA PRO A 107 23.25 4.58 0.40
C PRO A 107 22.95 6.05 0.09
N GLU A 108 23.41 6.55 -1.07
CA GLU A 108 23.30 7.94 -1.50
C GLU A 108 21.89 8.35 -1.94
N GLY A 109 21.00 7.39 -2.19
CA GLY A 109 19.66 7.66 -2.67
C GLY A 109 18.83 6.41 -2.89
N ARG A 110 17.53 6.60 -3.14
CA ARG A 110 16.63 5.48 -3.40
C ARG A 110 16.92 4.91 -4.79
N ARG A 111 17.01 3.57 -4.88
CA ARG A 111 17.17 2.88 -6.17
C ARG A 111 16.28 1.63 -6.25
N PRO A 112 15.81 1.25 -7.44
CA PRO A 112 15.21 -0.07 -7.63
C PRO A 112 16.18 -1.16 -7.17
N CYS A 113 15.70 -2.29 -6.67
CA CYS A 113 16.52 -3.44 -6.36
C CYS A 113 15.72 -4.68 -6.76
N PHE A 114 16.12 -5.38 -7.83
CA PHE A 114 15.35 -6.46 -8.41
C PHE A 114 15.36 -7.71 -7.51
N ILE A 115 16.54 -8.13 -7.07
CA ILE A 115 16.75 -9.13 -6.00
C ILE A 115 17.83 -8.61 -5.05
N ASP A 116 17.52 -8.57 -3.75
CA ASP A 116 18.52 -8.16 -2.74
C ASP A 116 19.48 -9.29 -2.35
N ARG A 117 20.49 -8.95 -1.54
CA ARG A 117 21.50 -9.91 -1.07
C ARG A 117 20.94 -11.07 -0.22
N ASN A 118 19.74 -10.90 0.35
CA ASN A 118 19.06 -11.93 1.12
C ASN A 118 18.10 -12.76 0.23
N GLY A 119 18.13 -12.55 -1.08
CA GLY A 119 17.31 -13.27 -2.05
C GLY A 119 15.85 -12.79 -2.12
N ARG A 120 15.53 -11.62 -1.55
CA ARG A 120 14.19 -11.02 -1.61
C ARG A 120 13.96 -10.41 -2.97
N LEU A 121 12.83 -10.73 -3.59
CA LEU A 121 12.42 -10.24 -4.91
C LEU A 121 11.68 -8.92 -4.76
N CYS A 122 11.86 -7.97 -5.67
CA CYS A 122 10.93 -6.84 -5.81
C CYS A 122 9.56 -7.30 -6.33
N ALA A 123 8.58 -6.42 -6.35
CA ALA A 123 7.23 -6.73 -6.83
C ALA A 123 7.24 -7.33 -8.25
N VAL A 124 7.93 -6.69 -9.21
CA VAL A 124 8.03 -7.22 -10.58
C VAL A 124 8.81 -8.54 -10.64
N GLY A 125 9.91 -8.65 -9.88
CA GLY A 125 10.69 -9.88 -9.79
C GLY A 125 9.88 -11.05 -9.21
N TYR A 126 9.05 -10.79 -8.20
CA TYR A 126 8.13 -11.77 -7.63
C TYR A 126 7.10 -12.23 -8.67
N LEU A 127 6.48 -11.31 -9.40
CA LEU A 127 5.53 -11.66 -10.47
C LEU A 127 6.18 -12.51 -11.58
N VAL A 128 7.42 -12.20 -11.96
CA VAL A 128 8.20 -13.03 -12.89
C VAL A 128 8.49 -14.40 -12.29
N ALA A 129 8.97 -14.47 -11.05
CA ALA A 129 9.34 -15.72 -10.39
C ALA A 129 8.14 -16.68 -10.26
N GLU A 130 6.98 -16.16 -9.86
CA GLU A 130 5.75 -16.95 -9.69
C GLU A 130 5.18 -17.48 -11.02
N THR A 131 5.45 -16.81 -12.15
CA THR A 131 4.76 -17.10 -13.41
C THR A 131 5.66 -17.58 -14.55
N ALA A 132 6.98 -17.43 -14.40
CA ALA A 132 8.02 -17.87 -15.32
C ALA A 132 9.21 -18.56 -14.62
N GLY A 133 9.16 -18.70 -13.30
CA GLY A 133 10.18 -19.36 -12.49
C GLY A 133 11.27 -18.41 -11.98
N ARG A 134 11.81 -18.73 -10.79
CA ARG A 134 12.92 -18.01 -10.16
C ARG A 134 14.13 -17.79 -11.08
N PRO A 135 14.58 -18.77 -11.91
CA PRO A 135 15.68 -18.55 -12.84
C PRO A 135 15.44 -17.45 -13.89
N ALA A 136 14.18 -17.13 -14.21
CA ALA A 136 13.86 -16.00 -15.09
C ALA A 136 14.10 -14.66 -14.38
N ALA A 137 13.71 -14.56 -13.11
CA ALA A 137 13.96 -13.36 -12.31
C ALA A 137 15.47 -13.16 -12.06
N GLU A 138 16.23 -14.22 -11.82
CA GLU A 138 17.68 -14.17 -11.62
C GLU A 138 18.42 -13.69 -12.88
N ARG A 139 18.06 -14.21 -14.06
CA ARG A 139 18.59 -13.72 -15.34
C ARG A 139 18.33 -12.23 -15.59
N ILE A 140 17.20 -11.70 -15.14
CA ILE A 140 16.93 -10.25 -15.22
C ILE A 140 17.83 -9.52 -14.21
N ASN A 141 17.93 -10.03 -12.99
CA ASN A 141 18.73 -9.42 -11.92
C ASN A 141 20.22 -9.29 -12.26
N GLU A 142 20.81 -10.30 -12.92
CA GLU A 142 22.24 -10.33 -13.28
C GLU A 142 22.70 -9.07 -14.02
N ALA A 143 21.88 -8.57 -14.95
CA ALA A 143 22.21 -7.38 -15.74
C ALA A 143 21.51 -6.10 -15.27
N HIS A 144 20.41 -6.22 -14.52
CA HIS A 144 19.49 -5.11 -14.26
C HIS A 144 19.05 -4.97 -12.81
N LYS A 145 19.87 -5.43 -11.84
CA LYS A 145 19.56 -5.37 -10.39
C LYS A 145 19.06 -3.99 -9.94
N TYR A 146 19.68 -2.92 -10.41
CA TYR A 146 19.40 -1.54 -9.96
C TYR A 146 18.71 -0.67 -11.02
N ASP A 147 18.32 -1.25 -12.15
CA ASP A 147 17.79 -0.50 -13.28
C ASP A 147 16.27 -0.28 -13.14
N LEU A 148 15.78 0.80 -13.75
CA LEU A 148 14.36 1.00 -13.94
C LEU A 148 13.82 0.03 -15.00
N ILE A 149 12.63 -0.52 -14.79
CA ILE A 149 11.96 -1.40 -15.77
C ILE A 149 11.82 -0.73 -17.13
N ALA A 150 11.66 0.59 -17.17
CA ALA A 150 11.60 1.36 -18.41
C ALA A 150 12.88 1.21 -19.25
N ASP A 151 14.04 1.09 -18.58
CA ASP A 151 15.37 1.11 -19.18
C ASP A 151 15.97 -0.28 -19.37
N MET A 152 15.46 -1.31 -18.69
CA MET A 152 15.96 -2.68 -18.84
C MET A 152 15.85 -3.17 -20.29
N ARG A 153 16.94 -3.61 -20.89
CA ARG A 153 16.96 -4.17 -22.26
C ARG A 153 17.38 -5.63 -22.21
N THR A 154 16.42 -6.50 -21.89
CA THR A 154 16.63 -7.95 -21.88
C THR A 154 15.47 -8.71 -22.54
N PRO A 155 15.76 -9.75 -23.36
CA PRO A 155 14.71 -10.59 -23.96
C PRO A 155 13.82 -11.23 -22.90
N THR A 156 14.39 -11.68 -21.77
CA THR A 156 13.65 -12.35 -20.70
C THR A 156 12.48 -11.49 -20.16
N LEU A 157 12.73 -10.20 -19.92
CA LEU A 157 11.68 -9.27 -19.47
C LEU A 157 10.69 -8.97 -20.60
N SER A 158 11.18 -8.77 -21.82
CA SER A 158 10.34 -8.38 -22.96
C SER A 158 9.36 -9.50 -23.35
N ASP A 159 9.82 -10.75 -23.33
CA ASP A 159 9.00 -11.93 -23.59
C ASP A 159 7.98 -12.17 -22.48
N TRP A 160 8.37 -11.97 -21.22
CA TRP A 160 7.46 -12.05 -20.09
C TRP A 160 6.35 -10.98 -20.18
N VAL A 161 6.70 -9.71 -20.44
CA VAL A 161 5.73 -8.62 -20.60
C VAL A 161 4.74 -8.93 -21.74
N ARG A 162 5.20 -9.46 -22.87
CA ARG A 162 4.32 -9.81 -24.01
C ARG A 162 3.25 -10.85 -23.63
N THR A 163 3.53 -11.71 -22.65
CA THR A 163 2.65 -12.82 -22.27
C THR A 163 1.93 -12.60 -20.93
N SER A 164 2.23 -11.51 -20.22
CA SER A 164 1.70 -11.24 -18.87
C SER A 164 0.30 -10.59 -18.91
N GLY A 165 -0.02 -9.82 -19.95
CA GLY A 165 -1.19 -8.94 -19.97
C GLY A 165 -0.98 -7.62 -19.21
N LEU A 166 0.25 -7.36 -18.75
CA LEU A 166 0.72 -6.06 -18.29
C LEU A 166 1.58 -5.43 -19.38
N THR A 167 1.51 -4.11 -19.51
CA THR A 167 2.44 -3.33 -20.33
C THR A 167 3.72 -3.03 -19.55
N ARG A 168 4.78 -2.64 -20.27
CA ARG A 168 6.03 -2.18 -19.62
C ARG A 168 5.81 -0.96 -18.73
N ALA A 169 4.94 -0.03 -19.12
CA ALA A 169 4.60 1.14 -18.32
C ALA A 169 3.92 0.75 -17.00
N GLU A 170 3.04 -0.25 -17.02
CA GLU A 170 2.40 -0.77 -15.81
C GLU A 170 3.39 -1.51 -14.93
N CYS A 171 4.35 -2.24 -15.51
CA CYS A 171 5.43 -2.86 -14.74
C CYS A 171 6.33 -1.79 -14.09
N ALA A 172 6.58 -0.66 -14.77
CA ALA A 172 7.29 0.49 -14.19
C ALA A 172 6.48 1.20 -13.10
N LEU A 173 5.13 1.24 -13.21
CA LEU A 173 4.26 1.72 -12.14
C LEU A 173 4.31 0.82 -10.90
N ILE A 174 4.43 -0.50 -11.09
CA ILE A 174 4.56 -1.48 -9.99
C ILE A 174 5.95 -1.41 -9.34
N GLN A 175 7.00 -1.02 -10.06
CA GLN A 175 8.38 -1.06 -9.58
C GLN A 175 8.64 -0.01 -8.49
N PRO A 176 8.96 -0.42 -7.25
CA PRO A 176 9.39 0.53 -6.23
C PRO A 176 10.90 0.82 -6.35
N THR A 177 11.30 1.95 -5.79
CA THR A 177 12.68 2.23 -5.36
C THR A 177 12.78 2.00 -3.86
N TYR A 178 13.98 1.71 -3.37
CA TYR A 178 14.26 1.42 -1.97
C TYR A 178 15.35 2.34 -1.44
N GLY A 179 15.10 2.96 -0.29
CA GLY A 179 16.09 3.74 0.45
C GLY A 179 17.02 2.87 1.28
N THR A 180 18.10 3.48 1.78
CA THR A 180 19.00 2.85 2.76
C THR A 180 18.20 2.42 3.98
N PRO A 181 18.37 1.18 4.48
CA PRO A 181 17.77 0.78 5.75
C PRO A 181 18.19 1.77 6.84
N PRO A 182 17.28 2.23 7.72
CA PRO A 182 17.71 2.97 8.91
C PRO A 182 18.72 2.11 9.68
N PRO A 183 19.73 2.72 10.33
CA PRO A 183 20.75 1.98 11.06
C PRO A 183 20.07 1.02 12.05
N THR A 184 20.48 -0.25 12.00
CA THR A 184 19.97 -1.29 12.87
C THR A 184 20.54 -1.10 14.27
N GLU A 185 19.81 -0.39 15.13
CA GLU A 185 19.99 -0.46 16.58
C GLU A 185 18.79 -1.17 17.22
N GLY A 186 19.11 -2.05 18.17
CA GLY A 186 18.25 -3.12 18.65
C GLY A 186 16.99 -2.70 19.39
N GLU A 187 16.19 -3.73 19.66
CA GLU A 187 15.02 -3.73 20.54
C GLU A 187 13.69 -3.19 19.96
N VAL A 188 13.25 -3.78 18.83
CA VAL A 188 11.83 -3.72 18.44
C VAL A 188 11.05 -4.76 19.25
N LYS A 189 10.70 -4.43 20.50
CA LYS A 189 9.77 -5.24 21.31
C LYS A 189 8.39 -5.21 20.65
N ALA A 190 7.74 -6.38 20.63
CA ALA A 190 6.47 -6.76 19.98
C ALA A 190 5.26 -5.78 20.06
N TYR A 191 5.37 -4.69 20.81
CA TYR A 191 4.39 -3.64 20.99
C TYR A 191 4.14 -2.77 19.73
N THR A 192 5.17 -2.53 18.92
CA THR A 192 5.07 -1.80 17.63
C THR A 192 4.44 -2.62 16.52
N VAL A 193 4.79 -3.91 16.41
CA VAL A 193 4.20 -4.84 15.43
C VAL A 193 2.72 -5.09 15.74
N GLY A 194 2.35 -5.22 17.02
CA GLY A 194 0.95 -5.36 17.43
C GLY A 194 0.11 -4.14 17.06
N SER A 195 0.60 -2.92 17.30
CA SER A 195 -0.19 -1.69 17.09
C SER A 195 -0.49 -1.41 15.61
N ALA A 196 0.43 -1.73 14.70
CA ALA A 196 0.22 -1.56 13.25
C ALA A 196 -0.82 -2.54 12.68
N VAL A 197 -0.80 -3.79 13.14
CA VAL A 197 -1.80 -4.81 12.74
C VAL A 197 -3.19 -4.44 13.27
N TRP A 198 -3.29 -3.99 14.53
CA TRP A 198 -4.56 -3.58 15.13
C TRP A 198 -5.13 -2.27 14.53
N GLY A 199 -4.28 -1.31 14.15
CA GLY A 199 -4.70 -0.11 13.42
C GLY A 199 -5.30 -0.43 12.04
N GLY A 200 -4.70 -1.37 11.29
CA GLY A 200 -5.21 -1.80 10.00
C GLY A 200 -6.60 -2.46 10.07
N VAL A 201 -6.84 -3.30 11.08
CA VAL A 201 -8.15 -3.94 11.33
C VAL A 201 -9.22 -2.89 11.65
N ASN A 202 -8.90 -1.86 12.43
CA ASN A 202 -9.87 -0.81 12.79
C ASN A 202 -10.20 0.13 11.63
N VAL A 203 -9.26 0.40 10.71
CA VAL A 203 -9.57 1.13 9.47
C VAL A 203 -10.50 0.31 8.58
N MET A 204 -10.24 -0.99 8.42
CA MET A 204 -11.08 -1.88 7.60
C MET A 204 -12.49 -2.02 8.18
N LEU A 205 -12.62 -2.20 9.50
CA LEU A 205 -13.91 -2.27 10.18
C LEU A 205 -14.65 -0.93 10.15
N SER A 206 -13.96 0.19 10.34
CA SER A 206 -14.56 1.53 10.25
C SER A 206 -15.04 1.85 8.83
N ALA A 207 -14.29 1.46 7.81
CA ALA A 207 -14.69 1.60 6.41
C ALA A 207 -15.88 0.68 6.06
N ALA A 208 -15.86 -0.57 6.53
CA ALA A 208 -16.98 -1.50 6.36
C ALA A 208 -18.25 -0.99 7.07
N ASN A 209 -18.11 -0.49 8.29
CA ASN A 209 -19.20 0.11 9.06
C ASN A 209 -19.70 1.40 8.41
N ALA A 210 -18.79 2.20 7.85
CA ALA A 210 -19.14 3.43 7.15
C ALA A 210 -19.87 3.17 5.82
N SER A 211 -19.47 2.14 5.08
CA SER A 211 -20.11 1.73 3.82
C SER A 211 -21.51 1.15 4.00
N GLN A 212 -21.87 0.78 5.24
CA GLN A 212 -23.20 0.31 5.61
C GLN A 212 -24.10 1.45 6.12
N PHE A 213 -23.56 2.66 6.35
CA PHE A 213 -24.40 3.83 6.57
C PHE A 213 -25.33 3.98 5.38
N ASN A 214 -26.64 3.99 5.63
CA ASN A 214 -27.73 4.12 4.65
C ASN A 214 -28.23 2.84 3.96
N ARG A 215 -27.77 1.65 4.36
CA ARG A 215 -28.35 0.37 3.92
C ARG A 215 -29.13 -0.28 5.07
N SER A 216 -30.46 -0.29 4.97
CA SER A 216 -31.36 -0.83 6.01
C SER A 216 -31.49 -2.37 5.99
N ASP A 217 -30.90 -3.01 4.98
CA ASP A 217 -30.98 -4.44 4.68
C ASP A 217 -29.75 -5.25 5.16
N VAL A 218 -28.66 -4.59 5.57
CA VAL A 218 -27.39 -5.23 5.96
C VAL A 218 -27.31 -5.39 7.49
N GLY A 219 -26.86 -6.56 7.96
CA GLY A 219 -26.80 -6.92 9.38
C GLY A 219 -25.79 -6.11 10.21
N LYS A 220 -26.10 -5.86 11.49
CA LYS A 220 -25.34 -4.99 12.42
C LYS A 220 -23.96 -5.51 12.86
N GLY A 221 -23.46 -6.59 12.25
CA GLY A 221 -22.26 -7.30 12.67
C GLY A 221 -20.98 -6.45 12.58
N ALA A 222 -20.83 -5.63 11.54
CA ALA A 222 -19.66 -4.76 11.38
C ALA A 222 -19.58 -3.67 12.46
N ALA A 223 -20.73 -3.16 12.90
CA ALA A 223 -20.79 -2.16 13.96
C ALA A 223 -20.46 -2.76 15.34
N TYR A 224 -20.93 -3.97 15.64
CA TYR A 224 -20.53 -4.67 16.87
C TYR A 224 -19.04 -5.02 16.88
N ALA A 225 -18.49 -5.50 15.76
CA ALA A 225 -17.07 -5.77 15.61
C ALA A 225 -16.21 -4.50 15.76
N GLY A 226 -16.66 -3.37 15.22
CA GLY A 226 -16.02 -2.06 15.38
C GLY A 226 -15.99 -1.56 16.83
N VAL A 227 -17.07 -1.77 17.60
CA VAL A 227 -17.10 -1.46 19.05
C VAL A 227 -16.05 -2.29 19.80
N LEU A 228 -16.05 -3.61 19.62
CA LEU A 228 -15.13 -4.52 20.33
C LEU A 228 -13.66 -4.19 20.01
N SER A 229 -13.36 -3.95 18.73
CA SER A 229 -12.01 -3.66 18.26
C SER A 229 -11.52 -2.26 18.66
N GLY A 230 -12.40 -1.25 18.63
CA GLY A 230 -12.09 0.11 19.11
C GLY A 230 -11.79 0.16 20.61
N THR A 231 -12.60 -0.55 21.43
CA THR A 231 -12.37 -0.67 22.87
C THR A 231 -11.07 -1.42 23.19
N GLY A 232 -10.76 -2.50 22.46
CA GLY A 232 -9.50 -3.23 22.64
C GLY A 232 -8.27 -2.35 22.37
N GLN A 233 -8.25 -1.60 21.26
CA GLN A 233 -7.13 -0.72 20.92
C GLN A 233 -6.97 0.46 21.91
N LEU A 234 -8.09 1.03 22.36
CA LEU A 234 -8.12 2.03 23.42
C LEU A 234 -7.47 1.52 24.71
N LEU A 235 -7.88 0.34 25.18
CA LEU A 235 -7.36 -0.25 26.42
C LEU A 235 -5.87 -0.56 26.30
N ILE A 236 -5.41 -1.09 25.17
CA ILE A 236 -3.99 -1.35 24.93
C ILE A 236 -3.17 -0.05 24.95
N GLY A 237 -3.67 1.03 24.36
CA GLY A 237 -3.02 2.35 24.41
C GLY A 237 -3.00 2.94 25.81
N ALA A 238 -4.11 2.85 26.56
CA ALA A 238 -4.22 3.38 27.91
C ALA A 238 -3.38 2.62 28.95
N LEU A 239 -3.38 1.28 28.90
CA LEU A 239 -2.64 0.44 29.85
C LEU A 239 -1.11 0.46 29.63
N ARG A 240 -0.65 0.93 28.47
CA ARG A 240 0.77 1.02 28.10
C ARG A 240 1.29 2.45 28.08
N LEU A 241 0.52 3.41 28.57
CA LEU A 241 0.97 4.79 28.66
C LEU A 241 2.00 4.91 29.80
N PRO A 242 3.27 5.24 29.53
CA PRO A 242 4.31 5.23 30.56
C PRO A 242 4.13 6.41 31.53
N ASN A 243 4.12 6.12 32.84
CA ASN A 243 4.07 7.14 33.90
C ASN A 243 5.41 7.87 34.01
N ASP A 244 5.40 9.20 33.95
CA ASP A 244 6.59 10.02 34.22
C ASP A 244 6.95 9.96 35.71
N VAL A 245 8.04 9.27 36.05
CA VAL A 245 8.77 9.57 37.29
C VAL A 245 9.81 10.63 36.90
N ARG A 246 9.63 11.89 37.35
CA ARG A 246 10.65 12.94 37.21
C ARG A 246 11.84 12.61 38.11
N GLY A 247 12.72 11.72 37.65
CA GLY A 247 14.04 11.48 38.23
C GLY A 247 15.07 12.32 37.49
N ILE A 248 15.66 13.29 38.17
CA ILE A 248 16.83 14.02 37.69
C ILE A 248 17.95 12.99 37.46
N ASN A 249 18.43 12.81 36.23
CA ASN A 249 19.69 12.09 36.03
C ASN A 249 20.50 12.68 34.87
N TRP A 250 21.70 13.15 35.19
CA TRP A 250 22.62 13.90 34.35
C TRP A 250 23.57 12.99 33.55
N ILE A 251 23.17 11.75 33.27
CA ILE A 251 23.92 10.78 32.44
C ILE A 251 22.89 9.85 31.76
N GLY A 252 22.77 9.94 30.43
CA GLY A 252 22.09 8.96 29.56
C GLY A 252 20.63 8.63 29.90
N GLY A 253 19.67 9.49 29.54
CA GLY A 253 18.25 9.21 29.68
C GLY A 253 17.71 8.31 28.55
N THR A 254 17.16 7.15 28.88
CA THR A 254 16.36 6.33 27.96
C THR A 254 15.06 7.08 27.62
N THR A 255 14.91 7.48 26.36
CA THR A 255 13.79 8.32 25.91
C THR A 255 12.51 7.50 25.73
N TYR A 256 11.60 7.51 26.71
CA TYR A 256 10.26 6.89 26.64
C TYR A 256 9.28 7.59 25.66
N GLY A 257 9.78 8.45 24.77
CA GLY A 257 8.95 9.29 23.87
C GLY A 257 8.20 8.49 22.80
N THR A 258 8.81 7.43 22.27
CA THR A 258 8.24 6.63 21.18
C THR A 258 7.05 5.79 21.65
N GLU A 259 7.16 5.12 22.80
CA GLU A 259 6.06 4.33 23.38
C GLU A 259 4.89 5.22 23.79
N ARG A 260 5.15 6.38 24.39
CA ARG A 260 4.12 7.36 24.75
C ARG A 260 3.35 7.87 23.53
N THR A 261 4.07 8.15 22.43
CA THR A 261 3.47 8.64 21.19
C THR A 261 2.58 7.56 20.54
N ILE A 262 3.05 6.30 20.51
CA ILE A 262 2.28 5.15 20.00
C ILE A 262 1.03 4.90 20.86
N SER A 263 1.14 5.01 22.19
CA SER A 263 0.02 4.89 23.12
C SER A 263 -1.06 5.95 22.87
N TYR A 264 -0.68 7.21 22.66
CA TYR A 264 -1.65 8.27 22.32
C TYR A 264 -2.31 8.07 20.96
N LEU A 265 -1.57 7.61 19.95
CA LEU A 265 -2.13 7.28 18.63
C LEU A 265 -3.15 6.14 18.71
N ASN A 266 -2.88 5.09 19.48
CA ASN A 266 -3.81 3.98 19.69
C ASN A 266 -5.07 4.40 20.46
N ILE A 267 -4.93 5.27 21.46
CA ILE A 267 -6.09 5.85 22.18
C ILE A 267 -6.95 6.67 21.22
N GLY A 268 -6.34 7.54 20.40
CA GLY A 268 -7.05 8.36 19.41
C GLY A 268 -7.78 7.53 18.35
N MET A 269 -7.14 6.51 17.77
CA MET A 269 -7.77 5.66 16.75
C MET A 269 -8.85 4.74 17.34
N GLY A 270 -8.61 4.18 18.54
CA GLY A 270 -9.57 3.35 19.24
C GLY A 270 -10.83 4.13 19.63
N THR A 271 -10.68 5.35 20.16
CA THR A 271 -11.82 6.24 20.48
C THR A 271 -12.65 6.59 19.24
N ALA A 272 -12.01 6.95 18.13
CA ALA A 272 -12.72 7.32 16.90
C ALA A 272 -13.51 6.14 16.31
N THR A 273 -12.90 4.95 16.27
CA THR A 273 -13.54 3.72 15.77
C THR A 273 -14.75 3.33 16.64
N LEU A 274 -14.59 3.43 17.96
CA LEU A 274 -15.66 3.18 18.92
C LEU A 274 -16.82 4.18 18.75
N ALA A 275 -16.51 5.47 18.63
CA ALA A 275 -17.51 6.53 18.47
C ALA A 275 -18.31 6.36 17.18
N LEU A 276 -17.64 6.11 16.06
CA LEU A 276 -18.28 5.87 14.76
C LEU A 276 -19.20 4.63 14.79
N SER A 277 -18.75 3.57 15.48
CA SER A 277 -19.49 2.31 15.56
C SER A 277 -20.70 2.38 16.49
N ALA A 278 -20.57 3.10 17.60
CA ALA A 278 -21.69 3.42 18.47
C ALA A 278 -22.72 4.31 17.76
N TRP A 279 -22.25 5.33 17.02
CA TRP A 279 -23.12 6.21 16.24
C TRP A 279 -23.96 5.42 15.23
N ASN A 280 -23.35 4.50 14.47
CA ASN A 280 -24.08 3.70 13.51
C ASN A 280 -25.17 2.81 14.15
N LEU A 281 -24.87 2.17 15.29
CA LEU A 281 -25.85 1.39 16.04
C LEU A 281 -27.04 2.22 16.53
N ILE A 282 -26.80 3.47 16.92
CA ILE A 282 -27.83 4.41 17.38
C ILE A 282 -28.66 4.92 16.20
N SER A 283 -28.02 5.31 15.10
CA SER A 283 -28.71 5.80 13.88
C SER A 283 -29.65 4.74 13.28
N HIS A 284 -29.27 3.45 13.34
CA HIS A 284 -30.14 2.35 12.91
C HIS A 284 -31.27 1.99 13.90
N ARG A 285 -31.33 2.54 15.13
CA ARG A 285 -32.54 2.43 15.97
C ARG A 285 -33.67 3.34 15.48
N ASN A 286 -33.34 4.44 14.81
CA ASN A 286 -34.32 5.43 14.33
C ASN A 286 -34.95 5.08 12.96
N ALA A 287 -34.44 4.04 12.29
CA ALA A 287 -35.00 3.51 11.04
C ALA A 287 -36.06 2.41 11.27
N ALA A 288 -36.50 2.18 12.50
CA ALA A 288 -37.68 1.36 12.78
C ALA A 288 -38.94 2.20 12.52
N THR A 289 -39.49 2.08 11.31
CA THR A 289 -40.86 2.47 10.89
C THR A 289 -41.52 3.59 11.70
N ALA A 290 -41.55 4.80 11.13
CA ALA A 290 -42.46 5.84 11.59
C ALA A 290 -43.89 5.26 11.62
N LYS A 291 -44.42 5.02 12.83
CA LYS A 291 -45.79 4.50 13.02
C LYS A 291 -46.86 5.51 12.62
N THR A 292 -46.47 6.72 12.26
CA THR A 292 -47.36 7.83 11.94
C THR A 292 -46.85 8.53 10.68
N ALA A 293 -47.68 8.60 9.65
CA ALA A 293 -47.41 9.32 8.41
C ALA A 293 -48.35 10.53 8.31
N VAL A 294 -47.82 11.69 7.92
CA VAL A 294 -48.60 12.90 7.61
C VAL A 294 -48.62 13.08 6.09
N GLY A 295 -49.80 13.27 5.49
CA GLY A 295 -49.96 13.54 4.06
C GLY A 295 -50.94 14.69 3.83
N VAL A 296 -50.93 15.29 2.64
CA VAL A 296 -51.93 16.29 2.24
C VAL A 296 -52.96 15.59 1.36
N VAL A 297 -54.25 15.75 1.68
CA VAL A 297 -55.35 15.22 0.88
C VAL A 297 -56.13 16.38 0.30
N THR A 298 -56.39 16.32 -1.00
CA THR A 298 -57.16 17.32 -1.73
C THR A 298 -58.54 16.77 -2.05
N PHE A 299 -59.60 17.50 -1.68
CA PHE A 299 -60.97 17.06 -1.91
C PHE A 299 -61.53 17.72 -3.18
N PRO A 300 -61.98 16.94 -4.18
CA PRO A 300 -62.61 17.51 -5.35
C PRO A 300 -64.08 17.90 -5.04
N GLY A 301 -64.39 19.19 -5.22
CA GLY A 301 -65.72 19.78 -5.06
C GLY A 301 -65.75 21.21 -5.65
N PRO A 302 -66.91 21.86 -5.77
CA PRO A 302 -67.06 23.16 -6.46
C PRO A 302 -66.21 24.29 -5.86
N VAL A 303 -65.87 24.18 -4.58
CA VAL A 303 -64.87 24.99 -3.86
C VAL A 303 -63.79 24.04 -3.35
N GLY A 304 -62.86 23.66 -4.23
CA GLY A 304 -61.79 22.71 -3.88
C GLY A 304 -61.00 23.16 -2.63
N GLY A 305 -60.63 22.20 -1.78
CA GLY A 305 -59.89 22.46 -0.54
C GLY A 305 -58.82 21.39 -0.27
N SER A 306 -57.75 21.77 0.43
CA SER A 306 -56.67 20.87 0.86
C SER A 306 -56.66 20.74 2.38
N GLY A 307 -56.52 19.52 2.90
CA GLY A 307 -56.40 19.22 4.32
C GLY A 307 -55.19 18.33 4.62
N LEU A 308 -54.77 18.29 5.89
CA LEU A 308 -53.71 17.40 6.36
C LEU A 308 -54.31 16.10 6.92
N SER A 309 -53.80 14.96 6.47
CA SER A 309 -54.11 13.61 6.95
C SER A 309 -52.98 13.12 7.85
N LEU A 310 -53.34 12.49 8.97
CA LEU A 310 -52.41 11.79 9.86
C LEU A 310 -52.85 10.33 9.94
N THR A 311 -52.04 9.41 9.42
CA THR A 311 -52.33 7.97 9.45
C THR A 311 -51.38 7.26 10.40
N ARG A 312 -51.93 6.56 11.41
CA ARG A 312 -51.15 5.74 12.36
C ARG A 312 -51.41 4.26 12.09
N ARG A 313 -50.35 3.49 11.78
CA ARG A 313 -50.45 2.02 11.64
C ARG A 313 -50.27 1.37 13.02
N PHE A 314 -51.23 0.55 13.42
CA PHE A 314 -51.16 -0.28 14.63
C PHE A 314 -50.44 -1.60 14.32
#